data_AF-A0A2M7XA73-F1
#
_entry.id   AF-A0A2M7XA73-F1
#
_cell.length_a   1.000
_cell.length_b   1.000
_cell.length_c   1.000
_cell.angle_alpha   90.00
_cell.angle_beta   90.00
_cell.angle_gamma   90.00
#
_symmetry.space_group_name_H-M   'P 1'
#
loop_
_entity.id
_entity.type
_entity.pdbx_description
1 polymer ?
#
loop_
_entity_poly.entity_id
_entity_poly.type
_entity_poly.pdbx_seq_one_letter_code
_entity_poly.pdbx_strand_id
1 'polypeptide(L)'
;EALQQALAAANYFSMIEVIPDLPHSHDLQVPIRVRLTPAKRTAYNIGLSYETDIGFGVRTGVERRWLNRHGQVLAAELSMAEKLTDSSVDYRIPRRSGAEDFYLA
;
A
#
# COMPACT_ATOMS: atom_id res chain seq x y z
N GLU A 1 19.18 -2.63 -1.55
CA GLU A 1 17.90 -3.28 -1.16
C GLU A 1 16.91 -2.36 -0.47
N ALA A 2 17.33 -1.51 0.49
CA ALA A 2 16.45 -0.59 1.20
C ALA A 2 15.52 0.25 0.30
N LEU A 3 16.01 0.76 -0.84
CA LEU A 3 15.18 1.51 -1.80
C LEU A 3 14.02 0.67 -2.38
N GLN A 4 14.29 -0.56 -2.78
CA GLN A 4 13.28 -1.45 -3.35
C GLN A 4 12.23 -1.83 -2.29
N GLN A 5 12.68 -2.11 -1.06
CA GLN A 5 11.80 -2.40 0.07
C GLN A 5 10.90 -1.21 0.41
N ALA A 6 11.45 0.00 0.46
CA ALA A 6 10.66 1.21 0.69
C ALA A 6 9.61 1.45 -0.41
N LEU A 7 9.97 1.23 -1.68
CA LEU A 7 9.02 1.35 -2.79
C LEU A 7 7.92 0.28 -2.75
N ALA A 8 8.25 -0.93 -2.27
CA ALA A 8 7.27 -1.99 -2.08
C ALA A 8 6.31 -1.67 -0.92
N ALA A 9 6.85 -1.19 0.20
CA ALA A 9 6.09 -0.79 1.38
C ALA A 9 5.12 0.38 1.08
N ALA A 10 5.46 1.27 0.14
CA ALA A 10 4.58 2.35 -0.34
C ALA A 10 3.24 1.84 -0.89
N ASN A 11 3.18 0.59 -1.36
CA ASN A 11 2.03 -0.05 -1.98
C ASN A 11 1.45 0.72 -3.19
N TYR A 12 2.19 1.64 -3.80
CA TYR A 12 1.75 2.38 -5.00
C TYR A 12 2.03 1.64 -6.31
N PHE A 13 2.96 0.69 -6.29
CA PHE A 13 3.48 0.04 -7.49
C PHE A 13 3.19 -1.47 -7.45
N SER A 14 2.77 -2.03 -8.58
CA SER A 14 2.60 -3.47 -8.73
C SER A 14 3.87 -4.18 -9.18
N MET A 15 4.84 -3.42 -9.73
CA MET A 15 6.13 -3.92 -10.17
C MET A 15 7.20 -2.87 -9.93
N ILE A 16 8.33 -3.32 -9.39
CA ILE A 16 9.49 -2.50 -9.04
C ILE A 16 10.74 -3.22 -9.56
N GLU A 17 11.46 -2.58 -10.47
CA GLU A 17 12.75 -3.08 -10.97
C GLU A 17 13.83 -2.04 -10.68
N VAL A 18 14.89 -2.47 -9.99
CA VAL A 18 16.06 -1.64 -9.69
C VAL A 18 17.24 -2.22 -10.43
N ILE A 19 17.72 -1.53 -11.46
CA ILE A 19 18.71 -2.04 -12.41
C ILE A 19 19.95 -1.13 -12.40
N PRO A 20 21.15 -1.67 -12.12
CA PRO A 20 22.38 -0.89 -12.28
C PRO A 20 22.68 -0.64 -13.76
N ASP A 21 22.99 0.60 -14.10
CA ASP A 21 23.27 1.04 -15.47
C ASP A 21 24.78 1.01 -15.76
N LEU A 22 25.33 -0.19 -15.84
CA LEU A 22 26.77 -0.42 -16.07
C LEU A 22 27.33 0.25 -17.34
N PRO A 23 26.62 0.26 -18.49
CA PRO A 23 27.13 0.92 -19.70
C PRO A 23 27.38 2.42 -19.55
N HIS A 24 26.73 3.08 -18.57
CA HIS A 24 26.87 4.51 -18.30
C HIS A 24 27.69 4.80 -17.03
N SER A 25 28.41 3.80 -16.50
CA SER A 25 29.28 4.03 -15.34
C SER A 25 30.52 4.86 -15.72
N HIS A 26 30.81 5.90 -14.94
CA HIS A 26 32.01 6.73 -15.09
C HIS A 26 32.57 7.08 -13.70
N ASP A 27 33.88 7.29 -13.56
CA ASP A 27 34.54 7.64 -12.28
C ASP A 27 34.14 6.77 -11.08
N LEU A 28 34.00 5.45 -11.28
CA LEU A 28 33.56 4.49 -10.25
C LEU A 28 32.13 4.76 -9.71
N GLN A 29 31.34 5.59 -10.38
CA GLN A 29 29.94 5.81 -10.08
C GLN A 29 29.08 4.98 -11.03
N VAL A 30 28.16 4.19 -10.48
CA VAL A 30 27.21 3.38 -11.23
C VAL A 30 25.81 4.00 -11.07
N PRO A 31 25.24 4.60 -12.13
CA PRO A 31 23.87 5.08 -12.07
C PRO A 31 22.88 3.92 -11.84
N ILE A 32 21.82 4.18 -11.09
CA ILE A 32 20.76 3.20 -10.84
C ILE A 32 19.49 3.64 -11.57
N ARG A 33 18.97 2.77 -12.43
CA ARG A 33 17.70 2.96 -13.13
C ARG A 33 16.59 2.24 -12.37
N VAL A 34 15.54 2.98 -12.02
CA VAL A 34 14.36 2.42 -11.34
C VAL A 34 13.18 2.45 -12.30
N ARG A 35 12.60 1.28 -12.59
CA ARG A 35 11.36 1.16 -13.37
C ARG A 35 10.21 0.78 -12.44
N LEU A 36 9.11 1.51 -12.57
CA LEU A 36 7.95 1.38 -11.70
C LEU A 36 6.69 1.24 -12.56
N THR A 37 5.88 0.25 -12.22
CA THR A 37 4.53 0.10 -12.79
C THR A 37 3.50 0.44 -11.72
N PRO A 38 2.64 1.44 -11.93
CA PRO A 38 1.59 1.78 -10.97
C PRO A 38 0.65 0.60 -10.73
N ALA A 39 0.32 0.34 -9.47
CA ALA A 39 -0.72 -0.62 -9.12
C ALA A 39 -2.10 -0.12 -9.57
N LYS A 40 -3.13 -0.96 -9.51
CA LYS A 40 -4.50 -0.48 -9.70
C LYS A 40 -4.83 0.55 -8.62
N ARG A 41 -5.35 1.71 -9.04
CA ARG A 41 -5.61 2.83 -8.14
C ARG A 41 -6.58 2.48 -7.00
N THR A 42 -7.52 1.59 -7.25
CA THR A 42 -8.47 1.08 -6.26
C THR A 42 -8.24 -0.41 -6.05
N ALA A 43 -8.07 -0.81 -4.80
CA ALA A 43 -8.07 -2.21 -4.37
C ALA A 43 -9.39 -2.50 -3.65
N TYR A 44 -9.97 -3.66 -3.94
CA TYR A 44 -11.16 -4.17 -3.26
C TYR A 44 -10.78 -5.47 -2.57
N ASN A 45 -11.16 -5.58 -1.30
CA ASN A 45 -10.86 -6.74 -0.47
C ASN A 45 -12.19 -7.35 0.00
N ILE A 46 -12.29 -8.66 -0.04
CA ILE A 46 -13.40 -9.41 0.53
C ILE A 46 -12.83 -10.61 1.28
N GLY A 47 -13.36 -10.89 2.46
CA GLY A 47 -12.91 -11.96 3.33
C GLY A 47 -14.07 -12.58 4.10
N LEU A 48 -13.91 -13.84 4.46
CA LEU A 48 -14.82 -14.57 5.34
C LEU A 48 -14.02 -15.01 6.57
N SER A 49 -14.64 -14.99 7.75
CA SER A 49 -14.04 -15.43 9.01
C SER A 49 -15.03 -16.30 9.79
N TYR A 50 -14.51 -17.09 10.73
CA TYR A 50 -15.31 -17.77 11.73
C TYR A 50 -14.55 -17.75 13.05
N GLU A 51 -15.15 -17.14 14.07
CA GLU A 51 -14.55 -16.98 15.39
C GLU A 51 -15.45 -17.65 16.42
N THR A 52 -14.89 -18.45 17.33
CA THR A 52 -15.66 -19.21 18.32
C THR A 52 -16.62 -18.33 19.13
N ASP A 53 -16.17 -17.10 19.46
CA ASP A 53 -16.95 -16.19 20.30
C ASP A 53 -17.90 -15.30 19.49
N ILE A 54 -17.50 -14.89 18.28
CA ILE A 54 -18.23 -13.89 17.46
C ILE A 54 -19.12 -14.52 16.37
N GLY A 55 -18.82 -15.76 15.94
CA GLY A 55 -19.53 -16.51 14.90
C GLY A 55 -18.94 -16.34 13.50
N PHE A 56 -19.73 -16.66 12.48
CA PHE A 56 -19.37 -16.41 11.08
C PHE A 56 -19.33 -14.91 10.78
N GLY A 57 -18.34 -14.50 10.00
CA GLY A 57 -18.10 -13.11 9.61
C GLY A 57 -17.80 -12.92 8.13
N VAL A 58 -18.17 -11.75 7.62
CA VAL A 58 -17.84 -11.24 6.30
C VAL A 58 -17.17 -9.89 6.47
N ARG A 59 -16.04 -9.69 5.79
CA ARG A 59 -15.33 -8.42 5.71
C ARG A 59 -15.29 -7.96 4.26
N THR A 60 -15.56 -6.68 4.04
CA THR A 60 -15.40 -6.02 2.75
C THR A 60 -14.63 -4.72 2.94
N GLY A 61 -13.75 -4.39 2.00
CA GLY A 61 -12.94 -3.18 2.07
C GLY A 61 -12.65 -2.60 0.70
N VAL A 62 -12.49 -1.29 0.67
CA VAL A 62 -12.04 -0.54 -0.51
C VAL A 62 -10.91 0.39 -0.11
N GLU A 63 -9.80 0.33 -0.84
CA GLU A 63 -8.65 1.22 -0.66
C GLU A 63 -8.37 1.96 -1.96
N ARG A 64 -8.36 3.30 -1.89
CA ARG A 64 -7.84 4.15 -2.96
C ARG A 64 -6.40 4.51 -2.65
N ARG A 65 -5.47 3.76 -3.27
CA ARG A 65 -4.01 3.81 -3.04
C ARG A 65 -3.41 5.20 -3.21
N TRP A 66 -4.01 6.07 -4.01
CA TRP A 66 -3.71 7.50 -4.01
C TRP A 66 -4.89 8.34 -4.49
N LEU A 67 -5.20 9.39 -3.72
CA LEU A 67 -6.24 10.37 -4.01
C LEU A 67 -5.72 11.52 -4.87
N ASN A 68 -4.47 11.95 -4.62
CA ASN A 68 -3.86 13.08 -5.30
C ASN A 68 -2.36 12.85 -5.55
N ARG A 69 -1.72 13.85 -6.16
CA ARG A 69 -0.28 13.87 -6.47
C ARG A 69 0.64 13.78 -5.24
N HIS A 70 0.12 14.04 -4.03
CA HIS A 70 0.90 13.94 -2.79
C HIS A 70 0.86 12.53 -2.19
N GLY A 71 0.15 11.58 -2.82
CA GLY A 71 0.11 10.18 -2.36
C GLY A 71 -0.84 9.94 -1.17
N GLN A 72 -1.76 10.85 -0.87
CA GLN A 72 -2.73 10.62 0.20
C GLN A 72 -3.61 9.40 -0.09
N VAL A 73 -3.87 8.56 0.91
CA VAL A 73 -4.62 7.30 0.78
C VAL A 73 -5.93 7.41 1.55
N LEU A 74 -6.98 6.78 1.02
CA LEU A 74 -8.25 6.62 1.72
C LEU A 74 -8.65 5.15 1.65
N ALA A 75 -8.97 4.58 2.80
CA ALA A 75 -9.53 3.25 2.92
C ALA A 75 -10.86 3.30 3.67
N ALA A 76 -11.75 2.39 3.34
CA ALA A 76 -12.96 2.13 4.10
C ALA A 76 -13.14 0.62 4.23
N GLU A 77 -13.53 0.18 5.41
CA GLU A 77 -13.76 -1.23 5.72
C GLU A 77 -15.09 -1.41 6.43
N LEU A 78 -15.75 -2.53 6.14
CA LEU A 78 -16.99 -2.94 6.76
C LEU A 78 -16.88 -4.44 7.08
N SER A 79 -17.04 -4.76 8.36
CA SER A 79 -17.02 -6.13 8.88
C SER A 79 -18.36 -6.43 9.55
N MET A 80 -19.01 -7.53 9.15
CA MET A 80 -20.27 -7.99 9.72
C MET A 80 -20.10 -9.43 10.18
N ALA A 81 -20.44 -9.70 11.43
CA ALA A 81 -20.50 -11.04 12.00
C ALA A 81 -21.75 -11.19 12.87
N GLU A 82 -22.06 -12.42 13.28
CA GLU A 82 -23.29 -12.74 14.00
C GLU A 82 -23.50 -11.89 15.27
N LYS A 83 -22.41 -11.62 16.01
CA LYS A 83 -22.47 -10.88 17.28
C LYS A 83 -21.80 -9.51 17.25
N LEU A 84 -21.16 -9.13 16.15
CA LEU A 84 -20.42 -7.87 16.04
C LEU A 84 -20.45 -7.34 14.62
N THR A 85 -20.75 -6.05 14.48
CA THR A 85 -20.59 -5.31 13.21
C THR A 85 -19.73 -4.10 13.48
N ASP A 86 -18.77 -3.86 12.61
CA ASP A 86 -17.79 -2.79 12.70
C ASP A 86 -17.57 -2.12 11.34
N SER A 87 -17.23 -0.84 11.35
CA SER A 87 -16.89 -0.10 10.14
C SER A 87 -15.83 0.96 10.43
N SER A 88 -14.86 1.08 9.53
CA SER A 88 -13.80 2.09 9.62
C SER A 88 -13.68 2.90 8.32
N VAL A 89 -13.20 4.13 8.47
CA VAL A 89 -12.72 4.94 7.36
C VAL A 89 -11.39 5.56 7.78
N ASP A 90 -10.36 5.31 6.99
CA ASP A 90 -8.98 5.66 7.31
C ASP A 90 -8.41 6.60 6.24
N TYR A 91 -8.07 7.83 6.64
CA TYR A 91 -7.37 8.79 5.79
C TYR A 91 -5.90 8.88 6.18
N ARG A 92 -5.00 8.56 5.23
CA ARG A 92 -3.56 8.46 5.47
C ARG A 92 -2.79 9.49 4.67
N ILE A 93 -1.92 10.24 5.36
CA ILE A 93 -1.04 11.25 4.75
C ILE A 93 0.41 10.77 4.82
N PRO A 94 1.11 10.60 3.68
CA PRO A 94 2.49 10.12 3.66
C PRO A 94 3.45 11.08 4.35
N ARG A 95 4.37 10.53 5.14
CA ARG A 95 5.47 11.29 5.74
C ARG A 95 6.69 11.26 4.84
N ARG A 96 7.52 12.30 4.97
CA ARG A 96 8.81 12.36 4.25
C ARG A 96 9.86 11.39 4.82
N SER A 97 9.65 10.88 6.04
CA SER A 97 10.55 9.97 6.74
C SER A 97 10.61 8.57 6.13
N GLY A 98 9.56 8.14 5.40
CA GLY A 98 9.53 6.81 4.80
C GLY A 98 8.16 6.48 4.20
N ALA A 99 8.14 5.53 3.26
CA ALA A 99 6.96 5.14 2.50
C ALA A 99 5.89 4.37 3.29
N GLU A 100 6.26 3.87 4.48
CA GLU A 100 5.40 3.11 5.39
C GLU A 100 4.83 3.97 6.54
N ASP A 101 5.26 5.22 6.66
CA ASP A 101 4.97 6.10 7.78
C ASP A 101 3.88 7.11 7.37
N PHE A 102 2.71 7.02 8.01
CA PHE A 102 1.54 7.83 7.69
C PHE A 102 0.99 8.53 8.94
N TYR A 103 0.48 9.74 8.78
CA TYR A 103 -0.46 10.29 9.75
C TYR A 103 -1.86 9.72 9.48
N LEU A 104 -2.55 9.29 10.54
CA LEU A 104 -3.99 9.05 10.53
C LEU A 104 -4.70 10.38 10.82
N ALA A 105 -5.76 10.69 10.08
CA ALA A 105 -6.58 11.88 10.26
C ALA A 105 -8.04 11.52 10.48
#